data_AF-X1EVZ3-F1
#
_entry.id   AF-X1EVZ3-F1
#
_cell.length_a   1.000
_cell.length_b   1.000
_cell.length_c   1.000
_cell.angle_alpha   90.00
_cell.angle_beta   90.00
_cell.angle_gamma   90.00
#
_symmetry.space_group_name_H-M   'P 1'
#
loop_
_entity.id
_entity.type
_entity.pdbx_description
1 polymer ?
#
loop_
_entity_poly.entity_id
_entity_poly.type
_entity_poly.pdbx_seq_one_letter_code
_entity_poly.pdbx_strand_id
1 'polypeptide(L)'
;MKKDTSSEMEAIRDGDYIDPAKKIILGLQHMFTMFGATVLVPIITGLNISVTLFMAGCGTLLFYVISKRKVPAFLGSSFAFIAPMLVVADKFGLPYACGGIVVAGFLYLILSGLVSVFGVKKILTFFPPVVTGPIIIVIGLKLAPVAIDMATGNWGLALTGFVVVTVVSIYAKGFFKVLPVLTGIFVGYLVAIMIGAVDFTPIAQAKWIGWPEFTVAKFNW
;
A
#
# COMPACT_ATOMS: atom_id res chain seq x y z
N MET A 1 10.55 -32.77 33.56
CA MET A 1 10.52 -31.34 33.94
C MET A 1 11.59 -30.66 33.09
N LYS A 2 11.31 -29.91 32.03
CA LYS A 2 10.33 -28.84 31.81
C LYS A 2 10.07 -28.80 30.29
N LYS A 3 8.81 -28.88 29.85
CA LYS A 3 8.41 -28.64 28.45
C LYS A 3 8.66 -27.15 28.17
N ASP A 4 9.61 -26.84 27.30
CA ASP A 4 9.72 -25.49 26.73
C ASP A 4 8.44 -25.22 25.93
N THR A 5 7.57 -24.45 26.57
CA THR A 5 6.28 -24.03 26.03
C THR A 5 6.44 -22.59 25.55
N SER A 6 7.29 -22.41 24.55
CA SER A 6 7.31 -21.21 23.72
C SER A 6 7.18 -21.69 22.28
N SER A 7 5.95 -21.89 21.83
CA SER A 7 5.63 -22.01 20.41
C SER A 7 5.86 -20.65 19.76
N GLU A 8 7.11 -20.25 19.61
CA GLU A 8 7.47 -19.19 18.68
C GLU A 8 7.12 -19.75 17.30
N MET A 9 6.13 -19.16 16.64
CA MET A 9 5.84 -19.48 15.25
C MET A 9 7.11 -19.21 14.45
N GLU A 10 7.69 -20.27 13.88
CA GLU A 10 8.79 -20.16 12.94
C GLU A 10 8.37 -19.23 11.78
N ALA A 11 9.27 -18.35 11.37
CA ALA A 11 8.98 -17.39 10.31
C ALA A 11 8.62 -18.16 9.03
N ILE A 12 7.46 -17.86 8.45
CA ILE A 12 6.99 -18.50 7.21
C ILE A 12 7.97 -18.14 6.08
N ARG A 13 8.57 -19.15 5.45
CA ARG A 13 9.54 -19.01 4.36
C ARG A 13 8.93 -19.38 3.01
N ASP A 14 9.58 -18.91 1.94
CA ASP A 14 9.25 -19.31 0.58
C ASP A 14 9.43 -20.83 0.43
N GLY A 15 8.35 -21.53 0.10
CA GLY A 15 8.32 -22.99 -0.06
C GLY A 15 7.60 -23.74 1.07
N ASP A 16 7.24 -23.07 2.17
CA ASP A 16 6.52 -23.71 3.27
C ASP A 16 5.09 -24.12 2.87
N TYR A 17 4.67 -25.30 3.32
CA TYR A 17 3.28 -25.72 3.19
C TYR A 17 2.40 -24.96 4.18
N ILE A 18 1.65 -24.00 3.66
CA ILE A 18 0.63 -23.27 4.41
C ILE A 18 -0.74 -23.79 4.01
N ASP A 19 -1.56 -24.09 5.00
CA ASP A 19 -2.97 -24.45 4.83
C ASP A 19 -3.68 -23.44 3.90
N PRO A 20 -4.48 -23.88 2.91
CA PRO A 20 -5.18 -22.99 1.98
C PRO A 20 -6.01 -21.90 2.67
N ALA A 21 -6.68 -22.20 3.78
CA ALA A 21 -7.45 -21.22 4.54
C ALA A 21 -6.53 -20.15 5.18
N LYS A 22 -5.38 -20.57 5.70
CA LYS A 22 -4.37 -19.64 6.24
C LYS A 22 -3.79 -18.75 5.14
N LYS A 23 -3.55 -19.27 3.93
CA LYS A 23 -3.08 -18.47 2.78
C LYS A 23 -4.07 -17.36 2.41
N ILE A 24 -5.37 -17.65 2.41
CA ILE A 24 -6.41 -16.66 2.11
C ILE A 24 -6.40 -15.55 3.17
N ILE A 25 -6.33 -15.91 4.45
CA ILE A 25 -6.33 -14.92 5.55
C ILE A 25 -5.07 -14.04 5.50
N LEU A 26 -3.90 -14.63 5.25
CA LEU A 26 -2.64 -13.89 5.09
C LEU A 26 -2.68 -12.96 3.87
N GLY A 27 -3.26 -13.43 2.75
CA GLY A 27 -3.47 -12.60 1.56
C GLY A 27 -4.40 -11.42 1.83
N LEU A 28 -5.51 -11.64 2.54
CA LEU A 28 -6.41 -10.57 2.97
C LEU A 28 -5.70 -9.57 3.86
N GLN A 29 -4.91 -10.03 4.82
CA GLN A 29 -4.12 -9.14 5.66
C GLN A 29 -3.15 -8.30 4.83
N HIS A 30 -2.43 -8.93 3.91
CA HIS A 30 -1.49 -8.21 3.05
C HIS A 30 -2.21 -7.13 2.24
N MET A 31 -3.36 -7.48 1.66
CA MET A 31 -4.23 -6.53 0.96
C MET A 31 -4.62 -5.35 1.86
N PHE A 32 -5.16 -5.60 3.05
CA PHE A 32 -5.57 -4.52 3.98
C PHE A 32 -4.40 -3.71 4.53
N THR A 33 -3.22 -4.32 4.67
CA THR A 33 -2.00 -3.61 5.08
C THR A 33 -1.55 -2.63 4.01
N MET A 34 -1.60 -3.02 2.73
CA MET A 34 -1.22 -2.15 1.61
C MET A 34 -2.35 -1.20 1.18
N PHE A 35 -3.59 -1.47 1.57
CA PHE A 35 -4.79 -0.70 1.21
C PHE A 35 -4.67 0.77 1.61
N GLY A 36 -4.25 1.04 2.85
CA GLY A 36 -4.19 2.41 3.38
C GLY A 36 -3.35 3.33 2.49
N ALA A 37 -2.11 2.94 2.19
CA ALA A 37 -1.24 3.72 1.31
C ALA A 37 -1.73 3.78 -0.14
N THR A 38 -2.28 2.66 -0.64
CA THR A 38 -2.72 2.56 -2.04
C THR A 38 -3.94 3.42 -2.33
N VAL A 39 -4.86 3.57 -1.36
CA VAL A 39 -6.08 4.39 -1.45
C VAL A 39 -5.84 5.84 -1.05
N LEU A 40 -4.87 6.12 -0.19
CA LEU A 40 -4.54 7.49 0.22
C LEU A 40 -4.12 8.37 -0.97
N VAL A 41 -3.23 7.87 -1.83
CA VAL A 41 -2.77 8.63 -3.01
C VAL A 41 -3.92 9.06 -3.93
N PRO A 42 -4.81 8.16 -4.40
CA PRO A 42 -5.91 8.57 -5.27
C PRO A 42 -6.89 9.52 -4.59
N ILE A 43 -7.14 9.38 -3.28
CA ILE A 43 -7.96 10.34 -2.52
C ILE A 43 -7.35 11.74 -2.57
N ILE A 44 -6.05 11.86 -2.35
CA ILE A 44 -5.37 13.18 -2.32
C ILE A 44 -5.24 13.76 -3.71
N THR A 45 -4.92 12.94 -4.71
CA THR A 45 -4.62 13.38 -6.08
C THR A 45 -5.86 13.48 -6.98
N GLY A 46 -7.02 13.03 -6.51
CA GLY A 46 -8.27 13.00 -7.29
C GLY A 46 -8.37 11.86 -8.32
N LEU A 47 -7.48 10.86 -8.25
CA LEU A 47 -7.59 9.66 -9.10
C LEU A 47 -8.74 8.76 -8.64
N ASN A 48 -9.27 7.96 -9.58
CA ASN A 48 -10.30 6.98 -9.26
C ASN A 48 -9.70 5.82 -8.43
N ILE A 49 -10.19 5.65 -7.20
CA ILE A 49 -9.72 4.63 -6.25
C ILE A 49 -9.84 3.21 -6.84
N SER A 50 -10.95 2.90 -7.52
CA SER A 50 -11.20 1.58 -8.12
C SER A 50 -10.20 1.28 -9.24
N VAL A 51 -9.86 2.27 -10.08
CA VAL A 51 -8.83 2.12 -11.12
C VAL A 51 -7.46 1.88 -10.48
N THR A 52 -7.11 2.65 -9.45
CA THR A 52 -5.83 2.51 -8.75
C THR A 52 -5.67 1.12 -8.11
N LEU A 53 -6.69 0.63 -7.40
CA LEU A 53 -6.68 -0.70 -6.80
C LEU A 53 -6.62 -1.82 -7.86
N PHE A 54 -7.41 -1.68 -8.93
CA PHE A 54 -7.41 -2.64 -10.03
C PHE A 54 -6.03 -2.72 -10.70
N MET A 55 -5.43 -1.58 -11.04
CA MET A 55 -4.12 -1.52 -11.69
C MET A 55 -2.97 -1.90 -10.74
N ALA A 56 -3.07 -1.64 -9.44
CA ALA A 56 -2.13 -2.13 -8.44
C ALA A 56 -2.13 -3.67 -8.37
N GLY A 57 -3.31 -4.29 -8.41
CA GLY A 57 -3.47 -5.74 -8.47
C GLY A 57 -2.90 -6.33 -9.77
N CYS A 58 -3.32 -5.79 -10.91
CA CYS A 58 -2.80 -6.22 -12.23
C CYS A 58 -1.28 -6.04 -12.33
N GLY A 59 -0.75 -4.91 -11.87
CA GLY A 59 0.68 -4.61 -11.85
C GLY A 59 1.45 -5.58 -10.96
N THR A 60 0.93 -5.90 -9.78
CA THR A 60 1.54 -6.88 -8.86
C THR A 60 1.60 -8.27 -9.49
N LEU A 61 0.51 -8.71 -10.15
CA LEU A 61 0.49 -9.99 -10.86
C LEU A 61 1.48 -10.00 -12.04
N LEU A 62 1.52 -8.92 -12.82
CA LEU A 62 2.47 -8.77 -13.93
C LEU A 62 3.91 -8.82 -13.43
N PHE A 63 4.22 -8.09 -12.35
CA PHE A 63 5.53 -8.12 -11.70
C PHE A 63 5.90 -9.54 -11.24
N TYR A 64 4.96 -10.25 -10.61
CA TYR A 64 5.19 -11.62 -10.14
C TYR A 64 5.52 -12.59 -11.28
N VAL A 65 4.88 -12.42 -12.45
CA VAL A 65 5.17 -13.17 -13.67
C VAL A 65 6.55 -12.82 -14.22
N ILE A 66 6.87 -11.53 -14.36
CA ILE A 66 8.16 -11.05 -14.89
C ILE A 66 9.33 -11.49 -13.99
N SER A 67 9.15 -11.41 -12.67
CA SER A 67 10.15 -11.82 -11.68
C SER A 67 10.25 -13.34 -11.47
N LYS A 68 9.55 -14.15 -12.29
CA LYS A 68 9.55 -15.61 -12.21
C LYS A 68 9.21 -16.14 -10.81
N ARG A 69 8.30 -15.46 -10.10
CA ARG A 69 7.85 -15.81 -8.74
C ARG A 69 8.94 -15.80 -7.66
N LYS A 70 10.09 -15.14 -7.91
CA LYS A 70 11.24 -15.13 -6.98
C LYS A 70 11.23 -13.97 -5.99
N VAL A 71 10.43 -12.94 -6.24
CA VAL A 71 10.41 -11.72 -5.44
C VAL A 71 8.99 -11.49 -4.91
N PRO A 72 8.76 -11.65 -3.59
CA PRO A 72 7.48 -11.35 -2.98
C PRO A 72 7.37 -9.83 -2.76
N ALA A 73 6.86 -9.12 -3.77
CA ALA A 73 6.60 -7.68 -3.67
C ALA A 73 5.21 -7.32 -4.18
N PHE A 74 4.59 -6.34 -3.51
CA PHE A 74 3.33 -5.73 -3.90
C PHE A 74 3.57 -4.32 -4.42
N LEU A 75 2.92 -3.98 -5.53
CA LEU A 75 3.00 -2.65 -6.12
C LEU A 75 1.86 -1.78 -5.60
N GLY A 76 2.19 -0.83 -4.72
CA GLY A 76 1.26 0.17 -4.21
C GLY A 76 1.46 1.54 -4.85
N SER A 77 0.60 2.49 -4.46
CA SER A 77 0.71 3.89 -4.90
C SER A 77 1.95 4.56 -4.29
N SER A 78 2.77 5.21 -5.11
CA SER A 78 3.99 5.87 -4.65
C SER A 78 3.72 7.32 -4.21
N PHE A 79 4.02 7.59 -2.95
CA PHE A 79 3.86 8.91 -2.34
C PHE A 79 4.77 9.98 -2.92
N ALA A 80 5.87 9.59 -3.59
CA ALA A 80 6.77 10.52 -4.26
C ALA A 80 6.08 11.31 -5.39
N PHE A 81 4.96 10.79 -5.93
CA PHE A 81 4.22 11.45 -7.02
C PHE A 81 3.15 12.43 -6.54
N ILE A 82 2.78 12.47 -5.25
CA ILE A 82 1.68 13.33 -4.77
C ILE A 82 1.95 14.81 -5.10
N ALA A 83 3.06 15.36 -4.60
CA ALA A 83 3.38 16.78 -4.78
C ALA A 83 3.46 17.21 -6.25
N PRO A 84 4.23 16.54 -7.14
CA PRO A 84 4.28 16.94 -8.54
C PRO A 84 2.95 16.71 -9.27
N MET A 85 2.17 15.66 -8.92
CA MET A 85 0.84 15.46 -9.52
C MET A 85 -0.11 16.60 -9.19
N LEU A 86 -0.17 17.03 -7.92
CA LEU A 86 -1.06 18.13 -7.52
C LEU A 86 -0.71 19.42 -8.27
N VAL A 87 0.57 19.76 -8.38
CA VAL A 87 1.01 20.96 -9.10
C VAL A 87 0.61 20.93 -10.58
N VAL A 88 0.74 19.78 -11.25
CA VAL A 88 0.36 19.64 -12.67
C VAL A 88 -1.15 19.58 -12.83
N ALA A 89 -1.85 18.88 -11.92
CA ALA A 89 -3.30 18.75 -11.93
C ALA A 89 -3.98 20.12 -11.76
N ASP A 90 -3.47 20.97 -10.86
CA ASP A 90 -4.00 22.33 -10.64
C ASP A 90 -3.82 23.24 -11.85
N LYS A 91 -2.71 23.12 -12.57
CA LYS A 91 -2.37 24.01 -13.69
C LYS A 91 -2.95 23.56 -15.03
N PHE A 92 -2.92 22.26 -15.30
CA PHE A 92 -3.20 21.70 -16.63
C PHE A 92 -4.34 20.68 -16.61
N GLY A 93 -4.71 20.17 -15.43
CA GLY A 93 -5.73 19.13 -15.24
C GLY A 93 -5.13 17.74 -15.00
N LEU A 94 -5.90 16.91 -14.31
CA LEU A 94 -5.51 15.56 -13.91
C LEU A 94 -5.06 14.64 -15.07
N PRO A 95 -5.66 14.67 -16.29
CA PRO A 95 -5.20 13.85 -17.40
C PRO A 95 -3.75 14.12 -17.82
N TYR A 96 -3.25 15.34 -17.64
CA TYR A 96 -1.85 15.68 -17.96
C TYR A 96 -0.89 15.19 -16.87
N ALA A 97 -1.30 15.23 -15.60
CA ALA A 97 -0.55 14.58 -14.52
C ALA A 97 -0.42 13.07 -14.76
N CYS A 98 -1.49 12.41 -15.24
CA CYS A 98 -1.46 11.00 -15.64
C CYS A 98 -0.47 10.74 -16.80
N GLY A 99 -0.39 11.64 -17.78
CA GLY A 99 0.62 11.57 -18.84
C GLY A 99 2.05 11.59 -18.29
N GLY A 100 2.32 12.45 -17.31
CA GLY A 100 3.61 12.49 -16.62
C GLY A 100 3.96 11.16 -15.91
N ILE A 101 2.98 10.50 -15.29
CA ILE A 101 3.18 9.17 -14.66
C ILE A 101 3.53 8.12 -15.71
N VAL A 102 2.87 8.13 -16.87
CA VAL A 102 3.19 7.21 -17.97
C VAL A 102 4.63 7.40 -18.43
N VAL A 103 5.07 8.66 -18.61
CA VAL A 103 6.47 8.97 -18.97
C VAL A 103 7.45 8.51 -17.88
N ALA A 104 7.13 8.72 -16.60
CA ALA A 104 7.94 8.20 -15.49
C ALA A 104 8.06 6.67 -15.52
N GLY A 105 6.98 5.96 -15.85
CA GLY A 105 6.97 4.52 -16.07
C GLY A 105 7.91 4.08 -17.20
N PHE A 106 7.89 4.78 -18.34
CA PHE A 106 8.86 4.55 -19.42
C PHE A 106 10.30 4.79 -18.98
N LEU A 107 10.55 5.82 -18.18
CA LEU A 107 11.87 6.12 -17.64
C LEU A 107 12.36 4.99 -16.73
N TYR A 108 11.49 4.36 -15.94
CA TYR A 108 11.82 3.14 -15.19
C TYR A 108 12.20 1.97 -16.09
N LEU A 109 11.55 1.79 -17.24
CA LEU A 109 11.92 0.75 -18.20
C LEU A 109 13.31 1.00 -18.81
N ILE A 110 13.61 2.25 -19.15
CA ILE A 110 14.93 2.65 -19.65
C ILE A 110 16.00 2.38 -18.59
N LEU A 111 15.76 2.80 -17.35
CA LEU A 111 16.66 2.53 -16.23
C LEU A 111 16.85 1.03 -15.99
N SER A 112 15.77 0.24 -16.06
CA SER A 112 15.86 -1.22 -15.95
C SER A 112 16.73 -1.83 -17.06
N GLY A 113 16.63 -1.33 -18.29
CA GLY A 113 17.51 -1.73 -19.39
C GLY A 113 18.97 -1.38 -19.11
N LEU A 114 19.22 -0.17 -18.60
CA LEU A 114 20.55 0.28 -18.21
C LEU A 114 21.15 -0.60 -17.10
N VAL A 115 20.35 -0.99 -16.10
CA VAL A 115 20.75 -1.93 -15.05
C VAL A 115 21.15 -3.29 -15.63
N SER A 116 20.42 -3.76 -16.64
CA SER A 116 20.73 -5.03 -17.29
C SER A 116 22.07 -5.00 -18.05
N VAL A 117 22.47 -3.84 -18.61
CA VAL A 117 23.71 -3.70 -19.38
C VAL A 117 24.92 -3.41 -18.48
N PHE A 118 24.79 -2.46 -17.55
CA PHE A 118 25.91 -1.99 -16.73
C PHE A 118 26.11 -2.81 -15.43
N GLY A 119 25.13 -3.62 -15.07
CA GLY A 119 25.14 -4.46 -13.89
C GLY A 119 24.74 -3.71 -12.61
N VAL A 120 24.10 -4.45 -11.69
CA VAL A 120 23.51 -3.93 -10.45
C VAL A 120 24.53 -3.21 -9.56
N LYS A 121 25.77 -3.73 -9.47
CA LYS A 121 26.80 -3.18 -8.58
C LYS A 121 27.19 -1.75 -8.92
N LYS A 122 27.32 -1.40 -10.21
CA LYS A 122 27.67 -0.03 -10.64
C LYS A 122 26.55 0.95 -10.30
N ILE A 123 25.29 0.53 -10.45
CA ILE A 123 24.15 1.39 -10.15
C ILE A 123 23.98 1.64 -8.66
N LEU A 124 24.19 0.60 -7.84
CA LEU A 124 24.19 0.75 -6.38
C LEU A 124 25.32 1.66 -5.87
N THR A 125 26.38 1.91 -6.66
CA THR A 125 27.40 2.92 -6.34
C THR A 125 26.85 4.34 -6.43
N PHE A 126 25.89 4.63 -7.32
CA PHE A 126 25.23 5.94 -7.41
C PHE A 126 24.22 6.18 -6.28
N PHE A 127 23.64 5.10 -5.74
CA PHE A 127 22.66 5.15 -4.65
C PHE A 127 23.15 4.37 -3.43
N PRO A 128 24.23 4.82 -2.77
CA PRO A 128 24.75 4.14 -1.60
C PRO A 128 23.72 4.18 -0.46
N PRO A 129 23.80 3.26 0.52
CA PRO A 129 22.83 3.19 1.63
C PRO A 129 22.68 4.50 2.42
N VAL A 130 23.76 5.29 2.48
CA VAL A 130 23.78 6.62 3.12
C VAL A 130 22.89 7.65 2.41
N VAL A 131 22.49 7.41 1.16
CA VAL A 131 21.55 8.26 0.40
C VAL A 131 20.16 7.64 0.39
N THR A 132 20.06 6.35 0.09
CA THR A 132 18.75 5.67 -0.04
C THR A 132 17.99 5.64 1.29
N GLY A 133 18.66 5.40 2.42
CA GLY A 133 18.03 5.37 3.74
C GLY A 133 17.37 6.71 4.12
N PRO A 134 18.12 7.84 4.12
CA PRO A 134 17.54 9.15 4.38
C PRO A 134 16.41 9.55 3.43
N ILE A 135 16.49 9.22 2.14
CA ILE A 135 15.40 9.49 1.19
C ILE A 135 14.11 8.77 1.62
N ILE A 136 14.20 7.49 2.01
CA ILE A 136 13.05 6.72 2.49
C ILE A 136 12.47 7.33 3.77
N ILE A 137 13.32 7.75 4.71
CA ILE A 137 12.90 8.40 5.97
C ILE A 137 12.17 9.72 5.67
N VAL A 138 12.71 10.55 4.77
CA VAL A 138 12.11 11.82 4.38
C VAL A 138 10.75 11.61 3.70
N ILE A 139 10.61 10.61 2.83
CA ILE A 139 9.31 10.26 2.23
C ILE A 139 8.29 9.93 3.33
N GLY A 140 8.65 9.09 4.30
CA GLY A 140 7.79 8.76 5.44
C GLY A 140 7.42 9.98 6.30
N LEU A 141 8.40 10.81 6.67
CA LEU A 141 8.18 12.01 7.47
C LEU A 141 7.32 13.05 6.75
N LYS A 142 7.45 13.19 5.42
CA LYS A 142 6.61 14.09 4.62
C LYS A 142 5.14 13.69 4.60
N LEU A 143 4.82 12.45 4.95
CA LEU A 143 3.45 11.93 5.01
C LEU A 143 2.85 11.95 6.41
N ALA A 144 3.68 12.17 7.44
CA ALA A 144 3.18 12.30 8.81
C ALA A 144 2.08 13.37 8.95
N PRO A 145 2.17 14.56 8.31
CA PRO A 145 1.09 15.55 8.37
C PRO A 145 -0.23 15.02 7.79
N VAL A 146 -0.17 14.30 6.67
CA VAL A 146 -1.37 13.71 6.03
C VAL A 146 -2.05 12.71 6.98
N ALA A 147 -1.26 11.86 7.65
CA ALA A 147 -1.81 10.92 8.62
C ALA A 147 -2.44 11.62 9.84
N ILE A 148 -1.83 12.71 10.31
CA ILE A 148 -2.36 13.54 11.39
C ILE A 148 -3.67 14.20 10.95
N ASP A 149 -3.72 14.81 9.76
CA ASP A 149 -4.91 15.45 9.22
C ASP A 149 -6.07 14.45 9.12
N MET A 150 -5.82 13.22 8.66
CA MET A 150 -6.83 12.16 8.67
C MET A 150 -7.29 11.78 10.08
N ALA A 151 -6.37 11.73 11.05
CA ALA A 151 -6.71 11.44 12.44
C ALA A 151 -7.53 12.57 13.10
N THR A 152 -7.33 13.82 12.69
CA THR A 152 -8.10 14.96 13.24
C THR A 152 -9.60 14.86 12.96
N GLY A 153 -10.02 14.14 11.92
CA GLY A 153 -11.43 13.88 11.64
C GLY A 153 -12.13 13.12 12.77
N ASN A 154 -11.43 12.20 13.43
CA ASN A 154 -11.92 11.53 14.65
C ASN A 154 -10.75 10.90 15.44
N TRP A 155 -10.17 11.66 16.37
CA TRP A 155 -9.07 11.20 17.21
C TRP A 155 -9.43 9.95 18.03
N GLY A 156 -10.68 9.81 18.45
CA GLY A 156 -11.14 8.64 19.20
C GLY A 156 -11.00 7.35 18.39
N LEU A 157 -11.43 7.37 17.12
CA LEU A 157 -11.29 6.23 16.21
C LEU A 157 -9.83 5.98 15.83
N ALA A 158 -9.08 7.03 15.52
CA ALA A 158 -7.66 6.91 15.15
C ALA A 158 -6.83 6.28 16.29
N LEU A 159 -7.00 6.77 17.52
CA LEU A 159 -6.32 6.24 18.70
C LEU A 159 -6.77 4.80 19.00
N THR A 160 -8.06 4.50 18.86
CA THR A 160 -8.57 3.13 19.06
C THR A 160 -7.89 2.15 18.11
N GLY A 161 -7.84 2.47 16.82
CA GLY A 161 -7.14 1.66 15.82
C GLY A 161 -5.66 1.50 16.16
N PHE A 162 -4.97 2.61 16.45
CA PHE A 162 -3.55 2.61 16.80
C PHE A 162 -3.23 1.75 18.04
N VAL A 163 -4.03 1.90 19.11
CA VAL A 163 -3.87 1.13 20.35
C VAL A 163 -4.12 -0.35 20.09
N VAL A 164 -5.18 -0.72 19.36
CA VAL A 164 -5.47 -2.13 19.05
C VAL A 164 -4.34 -2.76 18.24
N VAL A 165 -3.86 -2.10 17.17
CA VAL A 165 -2.73 -2.59 16.37
C VAL A 165 -1.50 -2.78 17.25
N THR A 166 -1.19 -1.81 18.11
CA THR A 166 -0.02 -1.84 19.00
C THR A 166 -0.13 -2.98 20.02
N VAL A 167 -1.27 -3.11 20.70
CA VAL A 167 -1.52 -4.16 21.69
C VAL A 167 -1.44 -5.54 21.04
N VAL A 168 -2.06 -5.75 19.88
CA VAL A 168 -2.00 -7.04 19.18
C VAL A 168 -0.58 -7.33 18.70
N SER A 169 0.15 -6.34 18.19
CA SER A 169 1.53 -6.53 17.72
C SER A 169 2.48 -6.95 18.87
N ILE A 170 2.30 -6.39 20.07
CA ILE A 170 3.18 -6.64 21.22
C ILE A 170 2.75 -7.90 22.00
N TYR A 171 1.47 -8.04 22.31
CA TYR A 171 0.98 -9.03 23.30
C TYR A 171 0.30 -10.26 22.68
N ALA A 172 -0.13 -10.22 21.41
CA ALA A 172 -0.76 -11.37 20.81
C ALA A 172 0.23 -12.53 20.63
N LYS A 173 -0.28 -13.76 20.72
CA LYS A 173 0.48 -15.00 20.51
C LYS A 173 -0.10 -15.79 19.35
N GLY A 174 0.76 -16.55 18.68
CA GLY A 174 0.37 -17.36 17.53
C GLY A 174 -0.06 -16.52 16.32
N PHE A 175 -1.10 -16.99 15.63
CA PHE A 175 -1.53 -16.44 14.33
C PHE A 175 -1.99 -14.96 14.40
N PHE A 176 -2.56 -14.52 15.52
CA PHE A 176 -2.99 -13.13 15.69
C PHE A 176 -1.83 -12.12 15.71
N LYS A 177 -0.62 -12.53 16.12
CA LYS A 177 0.57 -11.66 16.05
C LYS A 177 0.98 -11.36 14.62
N VAL A 178 0.60 -12.23 13.68
CA VAL A 178 0.83 -12.00 12.25
C VAL A 178 -0.14 -10.96 11.71
N LEU A 179 -1.34 -10.79 12.31
CA LEU A 179 -2.49 -10.04 11.77
C LEU A 179 -2.83 -8.68 12.45
N PRO A 180 -1.88 -7.90 13.01
CA PRO A 180 -2.23 -6.77 13.88
C PRO A 180 -2.99 -5.66 13.16
N VAL A 181 -2.65 -5.39 11.90
CA VAL A 181 -3.32 -4.36 11.09
C VAL A 181 -4.77 -4.75 10.78
N LEU A 182 -5.02 -6.02 10.43
CA LEU A 182 -6.36 -6.50 10.13
C LEU A 182 -7.27 -6.41 11.36
N THR A 183 -6.76 -6.81 12.53
CA THR A 183 -7.51 -6.69 13.79
C THR A 183 -7.79 -5.23 14.16
N GLY A 184 -6.85 -4.33 13.91
CA GLY A 184 -7.03 -2.90 14.15
C GLY A 184 -8.12 -2.29 13.28
N ILE A 185 -8.13 -2.61 11.99
CA ILE A 185 -9.17 -2.16 11.05
C ILE A 185 -10.53 -2.72 11.45
N PHE A 186 -10.60 -4.02 11.78
CA PHE A 186 -11.86 -4.66 12.16
C PHE A 186 -12.47 -4.03 13.42
N VAL A 187 -11.68 -3.90 14.49
CA VAL A 187 -12.15 -3.28 15.75
C VAL A 187 -12.46 -1.79 15.53
N GLY A 188 -11.61 -1.06 14.80
CA GLY A 188 -11.85 0.35 14.48
C GLY A 188 -13.15 0.57 13.71
N TYR A 189 -13.45 -0.29 12.74
CA TYR A 189 -14.69 -0.24 11.98
C TYR A 189 -15.92 -0.56 12.85
N LEU A 190 -15.84 -1.56 13.73
CA LEU A 190 -16.93 -1.85 14.68
C LEU A 190 -17.21 -0.66 15.61
N VAL A 191 -16.17 0.00 16.12
CA VAL A 191 -16.33 1.20 16.96
C VAL A 191 -16.92 2.35 16.15
N ALA A 192 -16.54 2.52 14.89
CA ALA A 192 -17.13 3.53 14.01
C ALA A 192 -18.64 3.29 13.80
N ILE A 193 -19.08 2.04 13.66
CA ILE A 193 -20.50 1.69 13.57
C ILE A 193 -21.23 2.06 14.87
N MET A 194 -20.67 1.70 16.03
CA MET A 194 -21.29 1.98 17.33
C MET A 194 -21.47 3.47 17.61
N ILE A 195 -20.56 4.32 17.10
CA ILE A 195 -20.61 5.78 17.25
C ILE A 195 -21.48 6.42 16.15
N GLY A 196 -22.00 5.64 15.19
CA GLY A 196 -22.81 6.15 14.08
C GLY A 196 -22.01 6.95 13.06
N ALA A 197 -20.69 6.77 12.99
CA ALA A 197 -19.79 7.49 12.09
C ALA A 197 -19.73 6.87 10.67
N VAL A 198 -20.48 5.80 10.42
CA VAL A 198 -20.47 5.07 9.14
C VAL A 198 -21.73 5.39 8.35
N ASP A 199 -21.55 5.98 7.17
CA ASP A 199 -22.62 6.14 6.18
C ASP A 199 -22.67 4.90 5.27
N PHE A 200 -23.81 4.20 5.29
CA PHE A 200 -24.07 3.02 4.46
C PHE A 200 -24.71 3.35 3.10
N THR A 201 -25.07 4.61 2.86
CA THR A 201 -25.71 5.07 1.61
C THR A 201 -24.89 4.73 0.37
N PRO A 202 -23.56 4.95 0.33
CA PRO A 202 -22.76 4.60 -0.85
C PRO A 202 -22.72 3.09 -1.14
N ILE A 203 -22.81 2.26 -0.10
CA ILE A 203 -22.82 0.80 -0.23
C ILE A 203 -24.16 0.34 -0.82
N ALA A 204 -25.26 0.92 -0.37
CA ALA A 204 -26.60 0.60 -0.87
C ALA A 204 -26.83 1.03 -2.33
N GLN A 205 -26.19 2.13 -2.75
CA GLN A 205 -26.29 2.65 -4.12
C GLN A 205 -25.26 2.03 -5.08
N ALA A 206 -24.25 1.35 -4.56
CA ALA A 206 -23.22 0.73 -5.38
C ALA A 206 -23.80 -0.44 -6.20
N LYS A 207 -23.39 -0.52 -7.47
CA LYS A 207 -23.67 -1.69 -8.31
C LYS A 207 -22.82 -2.87 -7.82
N TRP A 208 -23.40 -4.07 -7.85
CA TRP A 208 -22.70 -5.32 -7.51
C TRP A 208 -21.45 -5.56 -8.36
N ILE A 209 -21.49 -5.18 -9.64
CA ILE A 209 -20.35 -5.20 -10.55
C ILE A 209 -20.23 -3.81 -11.17
N GLY A 210 -19.07 -3.19 -10.96
CA GLY A 210 -18.71 -1.91 -11.56
C GLY A 210 -17.42 -2.05 -12.35
N TRP A 211 -17.40 -1.50 -13.56
CA TRP A 211 -16.16 -1.37 -14.31
C TRP A 211 -15.44 -0.10 -13.86
N PRO A 212 -14.11 -0.15 -13.57
CA PRO A 212 -13.38 1.05 -13.19
C PRO A 212 -13.43 2.11 -14.31
N GLU A 213 -13.64 3.37 -13.93
CA GLU A 213 -13.70 4.49 -14.88
C GLU A 213 -12.28 4.91 -15.27
N PHE A 214 -11.76 4.32 -16.34
CA PHE A 214 -10.41 4.61 -16.82
C PHE A 214 -10.28 6.03 -17.38
N THR A 215 -9.30 6.77 -16.87
CA THR A 215 -8.91 8.09 -17.38
C THR A 215 -7.84 7.94 -18.46
N VAL A 216 -8.07 8.53 -19.64
CA VAL A 216 -7.07 8.57 -20.70
C VAL A 216 -6.06 9.68 -20.42
N ALA A 217 -4.78 9.33 -20.39
CA ALA A 217 -3.69 10.28 -20.22
C ALA A 217 -3.59 11.24 -21.41
N LYS A 218 -3.34 12.52 -21.13
CA LYS A 218 -2.99 13.53 -22.12
C LYS A 218 -1.52 13.90 -21.98
N PHE A 219 -0.87 14.19 -23.10
CA PHE A 219 0.54 14.54 -23.13
C PHE A 219 0.69 16.00 -23.57
N ASN A 220 1.47 16.76 -22.80
CA ASN A 220 1.91 18.11 -23.14
C ASN A 220 3.36 18.24 -22.69
N TRP A 221 4.17 18.93 -23.49
CA TRP A 221 5.61 19.07 -23.29
C TRP A 221 5.94 20.35 -22.53
#